data_AF-A0A964HIA6-F1
#
_entry.id   AF-A0A964HIA6-F1
#
_cell.length_a   1.000
_cell.length_b   1.000
_cell.length_c   1.000
_cell.angle_alpha   90.00
_cell.angle_beta   90.00
_cell.angle_gamma   90.00
#
_symmetry.space_group_name_H-M   'P 1'
#
loop_
_entity.id
_entity.type
_entity.pdbx_description
1 polymer ?
#
loop_
_entity_poly.entity_id
_entity_poly.type
_entity_poly.pdbx_seq_one_letter_code
_entity_poly.pdbx_strand_id
1 'polypeptide(L)'
;MLCRGNDNAVAATPSLPPGARLPINRCNLPAVILGSLTFQKHPAPLKLDGVEELNHALFERLDRLTLPHHRAEAFDIYMETAFRLCHLDEAGLSANQAKGRAKANWRRIVRGWSFDADGREAAVLKGWVESRFGLTPRHHREPLRDPSSAAYSRYMEMRTQGIYGTNALEAQLDLMYAYCQYESARQTPTQTHLRLFRGVNR
;
A
#
# COMPACT_ATOMS: atom_id res chain seq x y z
N MET A 1 -19.17 20.48 -12.07
CA MET A 1 -18.70 20.37 -13.47
C MET A 1 -19.05 18.97 -13.94
N LEU A 2 -20.21 18.83 -14.57
CA LEU A 2 -20.73 17.57 -15.11
C LEU A 2 -20.19 17.45 -16.53
N CYS A 3 -19.33 16.47 -16.81
CA CYS A 3 -18.87 16.21 -18.16
C CYS A 3 -20.03 15.58 -18.95
N ARG A 4 -20.61 16.35 -19.88
CA ARG A 4 -21.50 15.83 -20.92
C ARG A 4 -20.66 15.12 -21.97
N GLY A 5 -20.93 13.85 -22.23
CA GLY A 5 -20.34 13.10 -23.33
C GLY A 5 -20.99 13.50 -24.64
N ASN A 6 -20.19 13.84 -25.64
CA ASN A 6 -20.65 14.00 -27.01
C ASN A 6 -19.94 12.95 -27.89
N ASP A 7 -20.74 12.05 -28.43
CA ASP A 7 -20.72 11.47 -29.77
C ASP A 7 -19.39 11.49 -30.53
N ASN A 8 -18.68 10.36 -30.51
CA ASN A 8 -17.94 9.83 -31.66
C ASN A 8 -17.65 8.33 -31.48
N ALA A 9 -17.85 7.60 -32.58
CA ALA A 9 -17.70 6.16 -32.84
C ALA A 9 -16.75 5.37 -31.92
N VAL A 10 -17.23 4.24 -31.39
CA VAL A 10 -16.48 3.21 -30.63
C VAL A 10 -15.42 3.82 -29.71
N ALA A 11 -15.87 4.68 -28.78
CA ALA A 11 -14.97 5.38 -27.88
C ALA A 11 -14.11 4.36 -27.12
N ALA A 12 -12.81 4.31 -27.48
CA ALA A 12 -11.82 3.52 -26.77
C ALA A 12 -11.98 3.82 -25.28
N THR A 13 -12.21 2.79 -24.47
CA THR A 13 -12.37 2.91 -23.03
C THR A 13 -11.24 3.80 -22.50
N PRO A 14 -11.53 4.91 -21.82
CA PRO A 14 -10.50 5.86 -21.40
C PRO A 14 -9.45 5.11 -20.58
N SER A 15 -8.21 5.11 -21.09
CA SER A 15 -7.07 4.43 -20.48
C SER A 15 -6.35 5.35 -19.50
N LEU A 16 -5.67 4.75 -18.51
CA LEU A 16 -4.91 5.50 -17.53
C LEU A 16 -3.75 6.27 -18.22
N PRO A 17 -3.65 7.61 -18.06
CA PRO A 17 -2.62 8.41 -18.73
C PRO A 17 -1.21 7.91 -18.43
N PRO A 18 -0.26 7.96 -19.38
CA PRO A 18 1.11 7.49 -19.15
C PRO A 18 1.79 8.14 -17.94
N GLY A 19 1.61 9.45 -17.73
CA GLY A 19 2.16 10.16 -16.57
C GLY A 19 1.44 9.88 -15.24
N ALA A 20 0.43 9.01 -15.22
CA ALA A 20 -0.27 8.57 -14.01
C ALA A 20 0.11 7.14 -13.59
N ARG A 21 1.03 6.49 -14.32
CA ARG A 21 1.41 5.10 -14.09
C ARG A 21 2.88 4.79 -14.34
N LEU A 22 3.39 3.81 -13.61
CA LEU A 22 4.67 3.18 -13.91
C LEU A 22 4.50 2.09 -14.99
N PRO A 23 5.55 1.83 -15.80
CA PRO A 23 5.52 0.76 -16.80
C PRO A 23 5.58 -0.64 -16.17
N ILE A 24 6.12 -0.75 -14.94
CA ILE A 24 6.27 -1.99 -14.19
C ILE A 24 5.75 -1.76 -12.77
N ASN A 25 5.04 -2.75 -12.23
CA ASN A 25 4.55 -2.81 -10.86
C ASN A 25 4.66 -4.25 -10.33
N ARG A 26 4.47 -4.45 -9.02
CA ARG A 26 4.76 -5.72 -8.32
C ARG A 26 3.48 -6.40 -7.82
N CYS A 27 2.51 -6.54 -8.71
CA CYS A 27 1.29 -7.28 -8.44
C CYS A 27 0.76 -7.94 -9.70
N ASN A 28 -0.22 -8.83 -9.51
CA ASN A 28 -0.80 -9.67 -10.55
C ASN A 28 -1.55 -8.93 -11.68
N LEU A 29 -1.66 -7.59 -11.63
CA LEU A 29 -2.33 -6.77 -12.63
C LEU A 29 -1.52 -5.53 -13.00
N PRO A 30 -1.38 -5.20 -14.30
CA PRO A 30 -0.70 -3.98 -14.72
C PRO A 30 -1.43 -2.71 -14.24
N ALA A 31 -0.67 -1.66 -13.93
CA ALA A 31 -1.20 -0.36 -13.49
C ALA A 31 -2.27 0.22 -14.43
N VAL A 32 -2.13 0.03 -15.75
CA VAL A 32 -3.11 0.48 -16.75
C VAL A 32 -4.47 -0.20 -16.61
N ILE A 33 -4.49 -1.47 -16.18
CA ILE A 33 -5.72 -2.21 -15.90
C ILE A 33 -6.30 -1.75 -14.57
N LEU A 34 -5.48 -1.62 -13.52
CA LEU A 34 -5.92 -1.18 -12.19
C LEU A 34 -6.59 0.20 -12.23
N GLY A 35 -6.05 1.15 -13.00
CA GLY A 35 -6.64 2.47 -13.16
C GLY A 35 -7.81 2.57 -14.15
N SER A 36 -8.24 1.45 -14.75
CA SER A 36 -9.28 1.44 -15.79
C SER A 36 -10.71 1.38 -15.22
N LEU A 37 -11.68 1.82 -16.01
CA LEU A 37 -13.10 1.61 -15.72
C LEU A 37 -13.49 0.12 -15.75
N THR A 38 -12.78 -0.70 -16.52
CA THR A 38 -13.04 -2.15 -16.59
C THR A 38 -12.79 -2.80 -15.24
N PHE A 39 -11.65 -2.51 -14.60
CA PHE A 39 -11.35 -3.03 -13.27
C PHE A 39 -12.35 -2.52 -12.22
N GLN A 40 -12.79 -1.27 -12.32
CA GLN A 40 -13.82 -0.73 -11.42
C GLN A 40 -15.19 -1.41 -11.55
N LYS A 41 -15.54 -1.95 -12.72
CA LYS A 41 -16.80 -2.68 -12.96
C LYS A 41 -16.68 -4.18 -12.69
N HIS A 42 -15.50 -4.73 -12.96
CA HIS A 42 -15.19 -6.15 -12.88
C HIS A 42 -13.87 -6.33 -12.13
N PRO A 43 -13.87 -6.08 -10.80
CA PRO A 43 -12.66 -6.21 -10.00
C PRO A 43 -12.22 -7.67 -9.96
N ALA A 44 -10.91 -7.88 -10.02
CA ALA A 44 -10.28 -9.17 -9.79
C ALA A 44 -9.49 -9.12 -8.47
N PRO A 45 -9.29 -10.28 -7.79
CA PRO A 45 -8.45 -10.34 -6.60
C PRO A 45 -7.07 -9.77 -6.88
N LEU A 46 -6.66 -8.80 -6.07
CA LEU A 46 -5.39 -8.10 -6.22
C LEU A 46 -4.36 -8.72 -5.28
N LYS A 47 -3.31 -9.31 -5.86
CA LYS A 47 -2.27 -10.03 -5.13
C LYS A 47 -0.90 -9.44 -5.44
N LEU A 48 -0.10 -9.22 -4.41
CA LEU A 48 1.29 -8.79 -4.55
C LEU A 48 2.16 -10.00 -4.91
N ASP A 49 3.16 -9.77 -5.76
CA ASP A 49 3.98 -10.85 -6.29
C ASP A 49 4.81 -11.52 -5.19
N GLY A 50 4.67 -12.83 -5.02
CA GLY A 50 5.50 -13.66 -4.14
C GLY A 50 5.22 -13.54 -2.64
N VAL A 51 4.28 -12.70 -2.20
CA VAL A 51 4.06 -12.43 -0.78
C VAL A 51 3.40 -13.61 -0.08
N GLU A 52 2.35 -14.19 -0.68
CA GLU A 52 1.66 -15.36 -0.12
C GLU A 52 2.58 -16.59 -0.12
N GLU A 53 3.37 -16.76 -1.18
CA GLU A 53 4.29 -17.89 -1.35
C GLU A 53 5.43 -17.86 -0.32
N LEU A 54 6.06 -16.70 -0.14
CA LEU A 54 7.13 -16.53 0.87
C LEU A 54 6.62 -16.71 2.30
N ASN A 55 5.34 -16.46 2.54
CA ASN A 55 4.72 -16.53 3.87
C ASN A 55 3.67 -17.64 3.98
N HIS A 56 3.75 -18.70 3.16
CA HIS A 56 2.73 -19.75 3.09
C HIS A 56 2.41 -20.38 4.44
N ALA A 57 3.43 -20.61 5.28
CA ALA A 57 3.27 -21.19 6.61
C ALA A 57 2.40 -20.33 7.55
N LEU A 58 2.42 -19.00 7.38
CA LEU A 58 1.51 -18.11 8.09
C LEU A 58 0.08 -18.36 7.60
N PHE A 59 -0.17 -18.30 6.30
CA PHE A 59 -1.52 -18.44 5.75
C PHE A 59 -2.15 -19.81 6.05
N GLU A 60 -1.38 -20.90 5.95
CA GLU A 60 -1.84 -22.23 6.39
C GLU A 60 -2.23 -22.26 7.87
N ARG A 61 -1.46 -21.57 8.73
CA ARG A 61 -1.81 -21.43 10.14
C ARG A 61 -3.09 -20.63 10.33
N LEU A 62 -3.26 -19.55 9.58
CA LEU A 62 -4.46 -18.72 9.66
C LEU A 62 -5.72 -19.49 9.21
N ASP A 63 -5.60 -20.40 8.24
CA ASP A 63 -6.74 -21.22 7.78
C ASP A 63 -7.28 -22.16 8.86
N ARG A 64 -6.42 -22.60 9.78
CA ARG A 64 -6.81 -23.45 10.93
C ARG A 64 -7.50 -22.68 12.06
N LEU A 65 -7.53 -21.35 11.99
CA LEU A 65 -8.08 -20.48 13.03
C LEU A 65 -9.44 -19.93 12.63
N THR A 66 -10.47 -20.31 13.39
CA THR A 66 -11.86 -19.91 13.10
C THR A 66 -12.13 -18.45 13.44
N LEU A 67 -11.65 -17.96 14.58
CA LEU A 67 -12.00 -16.65 15.11
C LEU A 67 -11.09 -15.54 14.56
N PRO A 68 -11.64 -14.40 14.08
CA PRO A 68 -10.84 -13.30 13.54
C PRO A 68 -9.78 -12.76 14.48
N HIS A 69 -10.07 -12.65 15.79
CA HIS A 69 -9.10 -12.14 16.76
C HIS A 69 -7.91 -13.09 16.94
N HIS A 70 -8.11 -14.41 16.96
CA HIS A 70 -7.00 -15.38 17.00
C HIS A 70 -6.11 -15.27 15.75
N ARG A 71 -6.69 -14.98 14.58
CA ARG A 71 -5.92 -14.75 13.35
C ARG A 71 -5.11 -13.46 13.43
N ALA A 72 -5.70 -12.39 13.96
CA ALA A 72 -5.00 -11.12 14.18
C ALA A 72 -3.82 -11.28 15.15
N GLU A 73 -4.00 -12.00 16.26
CA GLU A 73 -2.93 -12.31 17.22
C GLU A 73 -1.82 -13.15 16.57
N ALA A 74 -2.18 -14.20 15.81
CA ALA A 74 -1.21 -15.02 15.11
C ALA A 74 -0.42 -14.23 14.06
N PHE A 75 -1.09 -13.33 13.33
CA PHE A 75 -0.46 -12.41 12.38
C PHE A 75 0.51 -11.46 13.08
N ASP A 76 0.10 -10.84 14.19
CA ASP A 76 0.94 -9.94 14.97
C ASP A 76 2.21 -10.64 15.47
N ILE A 77 2.08 -11.83 16.05
CA ILE A 77 3.23 -12.65 16.51
C ILE A 77 4.17 -13.00 15.34
N TYR A 78 3.59 -13.33 14.18
CA TYR A 78 4.38 -13.63 12.99
C TYR A 78 5.14 -12.40 12.50
N MET A 79 4.52 -11.23 12.45
CA MET A 79 5.18 -9.97 12.08
C MET A 79 6.33 -9.63 13.02
N GLU A 80 6.13 -9.77 14.33
CA GLU A 80 7.16 -9.53 15.34
C GLU A 80 8.38 -10.44 15.13
N THR A 81 8.13 -11.71 14.83
CA THR A 81 9.17 -12.74 14.67
C THR A 81 9.88 -12.64 13.32
N ALA A 82 9.12 -12.60 12.22
CA ALA A 82 9.64 -12.59 10.85
C ALA A 82 10.52 -11.36 10.57
N PHE A 83 10.20 -10.22 11.20
CA PHE A 83 10.93 -8.97 11.05
C PHE A 83 11.76 -8.58 12.27
N ARG A 84 11.87 -9.43 13.31
CA ARG A 84 12.63 -9.16 14.54
C ARG A 84 12.31 -7.81 15.17
N LEU A 85 11.03 -7.44 15.23
CA LEU A 85 10.62 -6.09 15.63
C LEU A 85 10.95 -5.78 17.11
N CYS A 86 11.04 -6.81 17.97
CA CYS A 86 11.53 -6.71 19.36
C CYS A 86 13.06 -6.83 19.51
N HIS A 87 13.78 -7.31 18.49
CA HIS A 87 15.21 -7.63 18.54
C HIS A 87 15.94 -7.00 17.34
N LEU A 88 15.80 -5.67 17.21
CA LEU A 88 16.32 -4.95 16.05
C LEU A 88 17.84 -4.90 15.98
N ASP A 89 18.52 -5.10 17.10
CA ASP A 89 19.97 -5.31 17.17
C ASP A 89 20.40 -6.53 16.35
N GLU A 90 19.64 -7.62 16.42
CA GLU A 90 19.83 -8.80 15.57
C GLU A 90 19.48 -8.53 14.09
N ALA A 91 18.74 -7.45 13.80
CA ALA A 91 18.47 -6.95 12.46
C ALA A 91 19.47 -5.85 12.03
N GLY A 92 20.58 -5.67 12.76
CA GLY A 92 21.67 -4.76 12.41
C GLY A 92 21.57 -3.36 13.01
N LEU A 93 20.64 -3.12 13.95
CA LEU A 93 20.53 -1.83 14.64
C LEU A 93 21.59 -1.69 15.73
N SER A 94 22.55 -0.78 15.53
CA SER A 94 23.54 -0.44 16.57
C SER A 94 22.97 0.53 17.62
N ALA A 95 23.51 0.47 18.84
CA ALA A 95 23.11 1.32 19.98
C ALA A 95 23.15 2.84 19.66
N ASN A 96 24.10 3.28 18.83
CA ASN A 96 24.23 4.68 18.40
C ASN A 96 23.15 5.13 17.40
N GLN A 97 22.36 4.21 16.85
CA GLN A 97 21.33 4.48 15.83
C GLN A 97 19.90 4.22 16.35
N ALA A 98 19.75 3.85 17.62
CA ALA A 98 18.53 3.28 18.19
C ALA A 98 17.34 4.24 18.33
N LYS A 99 17.56 5.55 18.55
CA LYS A 99 16.49 6.46 19.01
C LYS A 99 15.38 6.74 17.98
N GLY A 100 15.67 6.68 16.67
CA GLY A 100 14.69 6.97 15.61
C GLY A 100 14.24 5.77 14.79
N ARG A 101 15.15 4.82 14.54
CA ARG A 101 14.96 3.70 13.59
C ARG A 101 14.09 2.58 14.16
N ALA A 102 14.18 2.33 15.46
CA ALA A 102 13.43 1.25 16.11
C ALA A 102 11.90 1.39 16.04
N LYS A 103 11.42 2.61 15.79
CA LYS A 103 9.99 2.92 15.79
C LYS A 103 9.37 2.96 14.40
N ALA A 104 10.17 2.86 13.33
CA ALA A 104 9.69 2.99 11.95
C ALA A 104 9.27 1.63 11.36
N ASN A 105 8.25 1.02 11.97
CA ASN A 105 7.63 -0.23 11.52
C ASN A 105 6.26 0.02 10.89
N TRP A 106 5.64 -1.03 10.34
CA TRP A 106 4.32 -0.96 9.69
C TRP A 106 3.24 -0.29 10.56
N ARG A 107 3.20 -0.57 11.87
CA ARG A 107 2.21 0.02 12.79
C ARG A 107 2.33 1.53 12.85
N ARG A 108 3.57 2.04 12.91
CA ARG A 108 3.80 3.49 12.88
C ARG A 108 3.37 4.09 11.54
N ILE A 109 3.68 3.45 10.42
CA ILE A 109 3.30 3.96 9.09
C ILE A 109 1.78 4.08 8.97
N VAL A 110 1.05 3.02 9.29
CA VAL A 110 -0.43 3.01 9.20
C VAL A 110 -1.04 4.04 10.14
N ARG A 111 -0.59 4.11 11.39
CA ARG A 111 -1.09 5.08 12.38
C ARG A 111 -0.77 6.52 11.96
N GLY A 112 0.47 6.78 11.54
CA GLY A 112 0.89 8.11 11.10
C GLY A 112 0.09 8.59 9.90
N TRP A 113 -0.10 7.71 8.90
CA TRP A 113 -0.95 8.02 7.74
C TRP A 113 -2.41 8.29 8.11
N SER A 114 -2.98 7.53 9.06
CA SER A 114 -4.37 7.75 9.50
C SER A 114 -4.58 9.10 10.20
N PHE A 115 -3.51 9.69 10.75
CA PHE A 115 -3.55 10.99 11.42
C PHE A 115 -3.25 12.14 10.46
N ASP A 116 -2.23 11.98 9.62
CA ASP A 116 -1.81 12.99 8.64
C ASP A 116 -1.50 12.33 7.28
N ALA A 117 -2.46 12.42 6.34
CA ALA A 117 -2.34 11.90 4.98
C ALA A 117 -1.33 12.67 4.11
N ASP A 118 -0.80 13.77 4.62
CA ASP A 118 0.23 14.62 4.03
C ASP A 118 1.51 14.68 4.88
N GLY A 119 1.63 13.77 5.85
CA GLY A 119 2.80 13.58 6.71
C GLY A 119 3.83 12.61 6.13
N ARG A 120 4.94 12.43 6.85
CA ARG A 120 6.06 11.57 6.42
C ARG A 120 5.63 10.12 6.20
N GLU A 121 4.90 9.55 7.14
CA GLU A 121 4.38 8.18 7.07
C GLU A 121 3.46 7.98 5.85
N ALA A 122 2.65 9.00 5.51
CA ALA A 122 1.86 8.98 4.28
C ALA A 122 2.70 9.07 3.01
N ALA A 123 3.82 9.81 3.03
CA ALA A 123 4.75 9.86 1.89
C ALA A 123 5.37 8.48 1.62
N VAL A 124 5.75 7.76 2.68
CA VAL A 124 6.22 6.36 2.60
C VAL A 124 5.15 5.46 2.02
N LEU A 125 3.93 5.50 2.57
CA LEU A 125 2.84 4.65 2.11
C LEU A 125 2.47 4.92 0.64
N LYS A 126 2.41 6.18 0.22
CA LYS A 126 2.19 6.57 -1.20
C LYS A 126 3.29 6.01 -2.10
N GLY A 127 4.55 6.05 -1.67
CA GLY A 127 5.67 5.48 -2.41
C GLY A 127 5.63 3.95 -2.50
N TRP A 128 5.19 3.29 -1.42
CA TRP A 128 4.95 1.85 -1.41
C TRP A 128 3.81 1.47 -2.39
N VAL A 129 2.67 2.17 -2.35
CA VAL A 129 1.54 1.98 -3.28
C VAL A 129 2.00 2.15 -4.74
N GLU A 130 2.75 3.22 -5.02
CA GLU A 130 3.32 3.47 -6.34
C GLU A 130 4.19 2.29 -6.81
N SER A 131 5.05 1.77 -5.95
CA SER A 131 5.91 0.63 -6.29
C SER A 131 5.14 -0.68 -6.54
N ARG A 132 4.04 -0.93 -5.82
CA ARG A 132 3.32 -2.22 -5.87
C ARG A 132 2.26 -2.23 -6.95
N PHE A 133 1.50 -1.15 -7.07
CA PHE A 133 0.37 -1.03 -8.00
C PHE A 133 0.68 -0.19 -9.23
N GLY A 134 1.83 0.48 -9.26
CA GLY A 134 2.27 1.32 -10.39
C GLY A 134 1.41 2.56 -10.57
N LEU A 135 0.62 2.97 -9.57
CA LEU A 135 -0.21 4.17 -9.61
C LEU A 135 0.55 5.33 -8.96
N THR A 136 0.89 6.36 -9.74
CA THR A 136 1.70 7.48 -9.24
C THR A 136 0.88 8.38 -8.31
N PRO A 137 1.44 8.87 -7.20
CA PRO A 137 0.73 9.76 -6.29
C PRO A 137 0.45 11.10 -6.98
N ARG A 138 -0.78 11.61 -6.84
CA ARG A 138 -1.21 12.87 -7.47
C ARG A 138 -1.26 14.06 -6.51
N HIS A 139 -1.12 13.81 -5.21
CA HIS A 139 -1.19 14.83 -4.17
C HIS A 139 -0.40 14.43 -2.93
N HIS A 140 0.38 15.37 -2.39
CA HIS A 140 0.99 15.29 -1.06
C HIS A 140 1.31 16.71 -0.59
N ARG A 141 0.48 17.26 0.30
CA ARG A 141 0.37 18.70 0.65
C ARG A 141 -0.04 19.60 -0.52
N GLU A 142 0.56 19.36 -1.68
CA GLU A 142 0.36 20.07 -2.93
C GLU A 142 0.16 19.06 -4.09
N PRO A 143 -0.39 19.51 -5.23
CA PRO A 143 -0.52 18.67 -6.42
C PRO A 143 0.84 18.18 -6.95
N LEU A 144 0.96 16.87 -7.16
CA LEU A 144 2.15 16.23 -7.73
C LEU A 144 1.91 15.95 -9.22
N ARG A 145 1.91 17.02 -10.04
CA ARG A 145 1.68 16.91 -11.49
C ARG A 145 2.96 16.84 -12.31
N ASP A 146 4.02 17.44 -11.79
CA ASP A 146 5.30 17.60 -12.48
C ASP A 146 6.44 17.03 -11.61
N PRO A 147 7.13 15.97 -12.06
CA PRO A 147 8.27 15.39 -11.36
C PRO A 147 9.44 16.36 -11.10
N SER A 148 9.54 17.44 -11.89
CA SER A 148 10.59 18.47 -11.73
C SER A 148 10.20 19.58 -10.75
N SER A 149 8.97 19.59 -10.25
CA SER A 149 8.48 20.62 -9.34
C SER A 149 9.08 20.53 -7.94
N ALA A 150 9.19 21.67 -7.26
CA ALA A 150 9.61 21.72 -5.85
C ALA A 150 8.69 20.89 -4.93
N ALA A 151 7.39 20.80 -5.24
CA ALA A 151 6.44 19.98 -4.51
C ALA A 151 6.80 18.48 -4.61
N TYR A 152 7.17 18.01 -5.80
CA TYR A 152 7.61 16.64 -6.02
C TYR A 152 8.93 16.34 -5.29
N SER A 153 9.90 17.26 -5.35
CA SER A 153 11.16 17.13 -4.61
C SER A 153 10.94 17.02 -3.09
N ARG A 154 10.06 17.84 -2.51
CA ARG A 154 9.70 17.76 -1.07
C ARG A 154 9.03 16.43 -0.73
N TYR A 155 8.10 15.96 -1.55
CA TYR A 155 7.48 14.64 -1.38
C TYR A 155 8.53 13.51 -1.39
N MET A 156 9.44 13.54 -2.36
CA MET A 156 10.51 12.55 -2.47
C MET A 156 11.48 12.59 -1.30
N GLU A 157 11.82 13.78 -0.80
CA GLU A 157 12.64 13.95 0.40
C GLU A 157 11.95 13.30 1.62
N MET A 158 10.67 13.61 1.86
CA MET A 158 9.92 13.02 2.98
C MET A 158 9.81 11.50 2.88
N ARG A 159 9.50 10.97 1.69
CA ARG A 159 9.47 9.53 1.42
C ARG A 159 10.82 8.89 1.76
N THR A 160 11.92 9.46 1.23
CA THR A 160 13.28 8.94 1.43
C THR A 160 13.66 8.96 2.91
N GLN A 161 13.41 10.07 3.61
CA GLN A 161 13.65 10.17 5.05
C GLN A 161 12.81 9.18 5.88
N GLY A 162 11.62 8.82 5.40
CA GLY A 162 10.75 7.86 6.08
C GLY A 162 11.17 6.39 5.89
N ILE A 163 11.81 6.05 4.77
CA ILE A 163 12.30 4.69 4.47
C ILE A 163 13.73 4.48 4.97
N TYR A 164 14.52 5.56 5.04
CA TYR A 164 15.94 5.48 5.38
C TYR A 164 16.20 4.80 6.73
N GLY A 165 17.02 3.75 6.71
CA GLY A 165 17.44 3.02 7.90
C GLY A 165 16.32 2.22 8.57
N THR A 166 15.25 1.88 7.84
CA THR A 166 14.17 1.01 8.30
C THR A 166 14.50 -0.46 8.09
N ASN A 167 13.93 -1.33 8.92
CA ASN A 167 14.15 -2.77 8.83
C ASN A 167 13.07 -3.42 7.94
N ALA A 168 13.38 -3.65 6.66
CA ALA A 168 12.50 -4.33 5.70
C ALA A 168 11.06 -3.76 5.66
N LEU A 169 10.90 -2.45 5.85
CA LEU A 169 9.59 -1.82 6.04
C LEU A 169 8.61 -2.08 4.88
N GLU A 170 9.09 -2.06 3.64
CA GLU A 170 8.21 -2.32 2.51
C GLU A 170 7.67 -3.75 2.52
N ALA A 171 8.48 -4.74 2.92
CA ALA A 171 8.04 -6.13 3.05
C ALA A 171 7.05 -6.31 4.22
N GLN A 172 7.20 -5.53 5.30
CA GLN A 172 6.20 -5.48 6.37
C GLN A 172 4.84 -4.98 5.84
N LEU A 173 4.85 -3.94 4.99
CA LEU A 173 3.64 -3.42 4.35
C LEU A 173 3.05 -4.41 3.33
N ASP A 174 3.90 -5.12 2.60
CA ASP A 174 3.49 -6.17 1.66
C ASP A 174 2.71 -7.28 2.38
N LEU A 175 3.26 -7.79 3.48
CA LEU A 175 2.63 -8.85 4.26
C LEU A 175 1.35 -8.38 4.97
N MET A 176 1.35 -7.15 5.49
CA MET A 176 0.15 -6.53 6.05
C MET A 176 -0.96 -6.41 5.00
N TYR A 177 -0.63 -5.97 3.78
CA TYR A 177 -1.60 -5.89 2.69
C TYR A 177 -2.18 -7.28 2.35
N ALA A 178 -1.33 -8.30 2.20
CA ALA A 178 -1.77 -9.66 1.90
C ALA A 178 -2.68 -10.23 3.00
N TYR A 179 -2.35 -9.99 4.28
CA TYR A 179 -3.20 -10.35 5.41
C TYR A 179 -4.57 -9.64 5.36
N CYS A 180 -4.61 -8.35 5.04
CA CYS A 180 -5.87 -7.62 4.88
C CYS A 180 -6.72 -8.18 3.73
N GLN A 181 -6.11 -8.56 2.59
CA GLN A 181 -6.83 -9.20 1.48
C GLN A 181 -7.39 -10.56 1.90
N TYR A 182 -6.59 -11.37 2.60
CA TYR A 182 -7.00 -12.66 3.15
C TYR A 182 -8.21 -12.53 4.09
N GLU A 183 -8.17 -11.60 5.06
CA GLU A 183 -9.30 -11.37 5.98
C GLU A 183 -10.54 -10.85 5.25
N SER A 184 -10.37 -9.91 4.31
CA SER A 184 -11.49 -9.32 3.56
C SER A 184 -12.23 -10.37 2.73
N ALA A 185 -11.48 -11.27 2.07
CA ALA A 185 -12.04 -12.37 1.30
C ALA A 185 -12.85 -13.35 2.17
N ARG A 186 -12.45 -13.56 3.42
CA ARG A 186 -13.17 -14.44 4.37
C ARG A 186 -14.42 -13.78 4.95
N GLN A 187 -14.35 -12.48 5.23
CA GLN A 187 -15.48 -11.75 5.84
C GLN A 187 -16.58 -11.44 4.82
N THR A 188 -16.20 -11.23 3.56
CA THR A 188 -17.13 -10.78 2.50
C THR A 188 -16.95 -11.54 1.18
N PRO A 189 -17.07 -12.88 1.16
CA PRO A 189 -16.68 -13.71 0.01
C PRO A 189 -17.50 -13.47 -1.27
N THR A 190 -18.73 -12.97 -1.14
CA THR A 190 -19.62 -12.68 -2.27
C THR A 190 -19.63 -11.21 -2.68
N GLN A 191 -18.98 -10.34 -1.90
CA GLN A 191 -19.00 -8.90 -2.14
C GLN A 191 -17.85 -8.49 -3.04
N THR A 192 -18.18 -8.01 -4.23
CA THR A 192 -17.19 -7.51 -5.20
C THR A 192 -16.94 -6.01 -5.06
N HIS A 193 -17.88 -5.27 -4.46
CA HIS A 193 -17.81 -3.81 -4.34
C HIS A 193 -18.15 -3.33 -2.93
N LEU A 194 -17.28 -2.49 -2.37
CA LEU A 194 -17.46 -1.82 -1.09
C LEU A 194 -17.63 -0.32 -1.31
N ARG A 195 -18.66 0.28 -0.70
CA ARG A 195 -18.87 1.73 -0.73
C ARG A 195 -18.09 2.37 0.42
N LEU A 196 -17.14 3.23 0.08
CA LEU A 196 -16.35 4.00 1.04
C LEU A 196 -16.70 5.48 0.94
N PHE A 197 -16.49 6.21 2.04
CA PHE A 197 -16.68 7.66 2.12
C PHE A 197 -15.33 8.31 2.45
N ARG A 198 -15.04 9.45 1.82
CA ARG A 198 -13.85 10.26 2.13
C ARG A 198 -14.26 11.69 2.48
N GLY A 199 -13.67 12.23 3.53
CA GLY A 199 -13.78 13.65 3.85
C GLY A 199 -13.06 14.50 2.80
N VAL A 200 -13.62 15.66 2.45
CA VAL A 200 -12.99 16.64 1.58
C VAL A 200 -13.00 17.99 2.29
N ASN A 201 -11.82 18.57 2.51
CA ASN A 201 -11.70 19.95 2.96
C ASN A 201 -11.90 20.85 1.72
N ARG A 202 -12.81 21.81 1.80
CA ARG A 202 -13.04 22.83 0.77
C ARG A 202 -12.29 24.10 1.11
#